data_AF-A0A9E5QZK9-F1
#
_entry.id   AF-A0A9E5QZK9-F1
#
_cell.length_a   1.000
_cell.length_b   1.000
_cell.length_c   1.000
_cell.angle_alpha   90.00
_cell.angle_beta   90.00
_cell.angle_gamma   90.00
#
_symmetry.space_group_name_H-M   'P 1'
#
loop_
_entity.id
_entity.type
_entity.pdbx_description
1 polymer ?
#
loop_
_entity_poly.entity_id
_entity_poly.type
_entity_poly.pdbx_seq_one_letter_code
_entity_poly.pdbx_strand_id
1 'polypeptide(L)' 'MKIGLFSDCYLPTRNGVTTSLLHLKAGLEQQGHHVLLVTVAAPGGPVAEPGVLR' A
#
# COMPACT_ATOMS: atom_id res chain seq x y z
N MET A 1 5.72 -15.11 2.25
CA MET A 1 5.82 -15.10 0.76
C MET A 1 6.13 -13.69 0.27
N LYS A 2 6.52 -13.50 -0.99
CA LYS A 2 6.64 -12.15 -1.59
C LYS A 2 5.33 -11.84 -2.33
N ILE A 3 4.66 -10.76 -1.97
CA ILE A 3 3.33 -10.38 -2.50
C ILE A 3 3.41 -8.95 -3.05
N GLY A 4 2.97 -8.76 -4.29
CA GLY A 4 2.83 -7.44 -4.92
C GLY A 4 1.38 -6.99 -4.92
N LEU A 5 1.09 -5.83 -4.35
CA LEU A 5 -0.21 -5.15 -4.44
C LEU A 5 -0.10 -4.01 -5.44
N PHE A 6 -1.05 -3.90 -6.36
CA PHE A 6 -1.06 -2.85 -7.39
C PHE A 6 -2.37 -2.08 -7.30
N SER A 7 -2.29 -0.75 -7.18
CA SER A 7 -3.49 0.09 -7.10
C SER A 7 -3.26 1.48 -7.67
N ASP A 8 -4.29 2.01 -8.32
CA ASP A 8 -4.37 3.38 -8.82
C ASP A 8 -4.56 4.44 -7.71
N CYS A 9 -4.83 4.02 -6.48
CA CYS A 9 -4.97 4.93 -5.36
C CYS A 9 -4.41 4.34 -4.05
N TYR A 10 -3.75 5.21 -3.31
CA TYR A 10 -3.30 4.93 -1.96
C TYR A 10 -3.30 6.23 -1.14
N LEU A 11 -2.65 6.24 0.03
CA LEU A 11 -2.48 7.45 0.81
C LEU A 11 -1.85 8.58 -0.03
N PRO A 12 -2.43 9.79 0.01
CA PRO A 12 -3.38 10.30 0.99
C PRO A 12 -4.86 10.16 0.62
N THR A 13 -5.20 9.50 -0.50
CA THR A 13 -6.59 9.32 -0.96
C THR A 13 -7.41 8.55 0.07
N ARG A 14 -8.50 9.15 0.58
CA ARG A 14 -9.39 8.54 1.58
C ARG A 14 -10.63 7.95 0.93
N ASN A 15 -10.63 6.64 0.73
CA ASN A 15 -11.76 5.87 0.24
C ASN A 15 -11.73 4.44 0.80
N GLY A 16 -12.75 3.64 0.47
CA GLY A 16 -12.80 2.24 0.90
C GLY A 16 -11.67 1.36 0.34
N VAL A 17 -11.13 1.70 -0.83
CA VAL A 17 -10.02 0.96 -1.47
C VAL A 17 -8.74 1.12 -0.66
N THR A 18 -8.37 2.36 -0.29
CA THR A 18 -7.21 2.65 0.56
C THR A 18 -7.31 1.93 1.90
N THR A 19 -8.48 1.93 2.53
CA THR A 19 -8.70 1.21 3.80
C THR A 19 -8.49 -0.31 3.64
N SER A 20 -9.03 -0.91 2.58
CA SER A 20 -8.83 -2.33 2.27
C SER A 20 -7.36 -2.66 2.02
N LEU A 21 -6.63 -1.82 1.29
CA LEU A 21 -5.20 -2.00 1.03
C LEU A 21 -4.37 -1.94 2.33
N LEU A 22 -4.68 -0.99 3.21
CA LEU A 22 -4.00 -0.86 4.50
C LEU A 22 -4.19 -2.10 5.38
N HIS A 23 -5.44 -2.55 5.54
CA HIS A 23 -5.73 -3.74 6.34
C HIS A 23 -5.16 -5.01 5.73
N LEU A 24 -5.23 -5.15 4.40
CA LEU A 24 -4.68 -6.31 3.69
C LEU A 24 -3.16 -6.37 3.83
N LYS A 25 -2.45 -5.27 3.56
CA LYS A 25 -0.99 -5.19 3.72
C LYS A 25 -0.60 -5.55 5.16
N ALA A 26 -1.23 -4.91 6.15
CA ALA A 26 -0.93 -5.16 7.56
C ALA A 26 -1.18 -6.61 7.97
N GLY A 27 -2.32 -7.20 7.56
CA GLY A 27 -2.65 -8.59 7.87
C GLY A 27 -1.66 -9.58 7.25
N LEU A 28 -1.27 -9.38 5.98
CA LEU A 28 -0.29 -10.23 5.32
C LEU A 28 1.10 -10.10 5.97
N GLU A 29 1.51 -8.90 6.37
CA GLU A 29 2.77 -8.67 7.07
C GLU A 29 2.80 -9.32 8.46
N GLN A 30 1.69 -9.27 9.20
CA GLN A 30 1.54 -9.99 10.48
C GLN A 30 1.65 -11.52 10.32
N GLN A 31 1.29 -12.05 9.15
CA GLN A 31 1.47 -13.47 8.81
C GLN A 31 2.89 -13.80 8.31
N GLY A 32 3.84 -12.87 8.39
CA GLY A 32 5.23 -13.07 7.96
C GLY A 32 5.42 -12.99 6.45
N HIS A 33 4.51 -12.34 5.72
CA HIS A 33 4.69 -12.08 4.29
C HIS A 33 5.37 -10.74 4.06
N HIS A 34 6.16 -10.66 2.99
CA HIS A 34 6.76 -9.42 2.53
C HIS A 34 5.87 -8.84 1.45
N VAL A 35 5.29 -7.67 1.71
CA VAL A 35 4.34 -7.01 0.80
C VAL A 35 4.98 -5.76 0.20
N LEU A 36 4.99 -5.68 -1.13
CA LEU A 36 5.32 -4.47 -1.87
C LEU A 36 4.04 -3.89 -2.48
N LEU A 37 3.71 -2.66 -2.13
CA LEU A 37 2.60 -1.93 -2.73
C LEU A 37 3.12 -1.00 -3.83
N VAL A 38 2.67 -1.19 -5.05
CA VAL A 38 2.95 -0.31 -6.20
C VAL A 38 1.71 0.53 -6.46
N THR A 39 1.88 1.84 -6.44
CA THR A 39 0.78 2.78 -6.65
C THR A 39 1.26 4.00 -7.42
N VAL A 40 0.36 4.93 -7.70
CA VAL A 40 0.69 6.19 -8.37
C VAL A 40 1.01 7.27 -7.33
N ALA A 41 1.93 8.17 -7.67
CA ALA A 41 2.16 9.39 -6.91
C ALA A 41 0.89 10.26 -6.87
N ALA A 42 0.29 10.38 -5.68
CA ALA A 42 -0.82 11.29 -5.43
C ALA A 42 -0.32 12.66 -4.91
N PRO A 43 -0.97 13.79 -5.27
CA PRO A 43 -0.64 15.10 -4.72
C PRO A 43 -0.73 15.10 -3.19
N GLY A 44 0.34 15.54 -2.52
CA GLY A 44 0.42 15.54 -1.05
C GLY A 44 0.72 14.18 -0.42
N GLY A 45 1.10 13.18 -1.22
CA GLY A 45 1.56 11.88 -0.71
C GLY A 45 2.94 11.96 -0.05
N PRO A 46 3.24 11.05 0.91
CA PRO A 46 4.55 11.00 1.56
C PRO A 46 5.64 10.61 0.56
N VAL A 47 6.80 11.26 0.68
CA VAL A 47 7.93 11.17 -0.27
C VAL A 47 8.59 9.77 -0.27
N ALA A 48 8.61 9.08 0.87
CA ALA A 48 9.18 7.75 0.98
C ALA A 48 8.48 6.94 2.08
N GLU A 49 8.00 5.75 1.72
CA GLU A 49 7.40 4.81 2.66
C GLU A 49 7.97 3.40 2.40
N PRO A 50 8.48 2.71 3.44
CA PRO A 50 9.01 1.36 3.28
C PRO A 50 7.95 0.39 2.75
N GLY A 51 8.27 -0.32 1.67
CA GLY A 51 7.36 -1.27 1.05
C GLY A 51 6.28 -0.63 0.16
N VAL A 52 6.40 0.67 -0.17
CA VAL A 52 5.53 1.35 -1.13
C VAL A 52 6.36 2.00 -2.24
N LEU A 53 6.07 1.64 -3.49
CA LEU A 53 6.62 2.23 -4.72
C LEU A 53 5.56 3.15 -5.34
N ARG A 54 5.92 4.40 -5.64
CA ARG A 54 5.03 5.46 -6.16
C ARG A 54 5.53 6.01 -7.49
#